data_AF-A0A936KLH6-F1
#
_entry.id   AF-A0A936KLH6-F1
#
_cell.length_a   1.000
_cell.length_b   1.000
_cell.length_c   1.000
_cell.angle_alpha   90.00
_cell.angle_beta   90.00
_cell.angle_gamma   90.00
#
_symmetry.space_group_name_H-M   'P 1'
#
loop_
_entity.id
_entity.type
_entity.pdbx_description
1 polymer ?
#
loop_
_entity_poly.entity_id
_entity_poly.type
_entity_poly.pdbx_seq_one_letter_code
_entity_poly.pdbx_strand_id
1 'polypeptide(L)'
;MSKGRIASDLFGITVSTFDSNRKGEEILDAISSSCLNILAKIKRILSEEGIDAKKSICDNPYFGICRHEANMYTEVADMLTNAREKVILFITNNERLVIFDLLISFVYTRFNKVSIDVHYFPQIQKDTNSYSIEIFKQIGCNAKEYPVGEAPNTIAFISDPKDPDYARMIVKTERFTRKNVFAYIYKGAIHHQAIKSVANDFEPLEKPKIEYVPKIVKISEQEIRDAFSYVPMYKLNNCKFSVVEVEAISTLPQSDNLVREYKIKQISLLDRMYEDLNIDLYEPTAIVLKNKKKHIIVPPVLEEKEGKLYVAEGHTRLYIHKDNKKKIKCVKVVGIIDPLPCEPTTWDKIVIAPDSVFRIISGDEASLQLTRKVEKYLHKADWFDDKKRL
;
A
#
# COMPACT_ATOMS: atom_id res chain seq x y z
N MET A 1 -13.60 -52.88 12.04
CA MET A 1 -14.58 -51.99 12.71
C MET A 1 -13.86 -51.15 13.75
N SER A 2 -14.05 -49.81 13.72
CA SER A 2 -14.06 -48.82 14.84
C SER A 2 -12.93 -48.87 15.90
N LYS A 3 -12.25 -47.83 16.40
CA LYS A 3 -12.26 -46.33 16.45
C LYS A 3 -10.90 -46.02 17.14
N GLY A 4 -10.12 -44.97 16.87
CA GLY A 4 -10.37 -43.54 17.09
C GLY A 4 -9.06 -42.88 17.55
N ARG A 5 -8.74 -41.69 17.00
CA ARG A 5 -7.63 -40.81 17.44
C ARG A 5 -8.21 -39.71 18.32
N ILE A 6 -7.48 -39.31 19.38
CA ILE A 6 -7.37 -37.91 19.87
C ILE A 6 -5.92 -37.71 20.38
N ALA A 7 -5.36 -36.53 20.11
CA ALA A 7 -3.98 -36.10 20.37
C ALA A 7 -3.81 -35.50 21.78
N SER A 8 -2.65 -35.75 22.40
CA SER A 8 -2.21 -35.15 23.67
C SER A 8 -1.25 -33.97 23.41
N ASP A 9 -1.77 -32.78 23.72
CA ASP A 9 -1.13 -31.60 24.33
C ASP A 9 0.40 -31.58 24.57
N LEU A 10 1.06 -30.69 23.81
CA LEU A 10 2.48 -30.33 23.91
C LEU A 10 2.62 -28.92 24.53
N PHE A 11 2.20 -28.74 25.79
CA PHE A 11 2.46 -27.51 26.55
C PHE A 11 2.81 -27.82 28.01
N GLY A 12 4.01 -28.34 28.22
CA GLY A 12 4.67 -28.31 29.52
C GLY A 12 5.89 -27.40 29.46
N ILE A 13 5.75 -26.10 29.77
CA ILE A 13 6.85 -25.27 30.30
C ILE A 13 6.29 -24.27 31.34
N THR A 14 6.92 -24.34 32.50
CA THR A 14 6.68 -23.63 33.76
C THR A 14 7.25 -22.20 33.74
N VAL A 15 6.61 -21.31 34.50
CA VAL A 15 7.03 -19.93 34.78
C VAL A 15 8.06 -19.92 35.93
N SER A 16 9.22 -19.28 35.74
CA SER A 16 9.98 -18.68 36.85
C SER A 16 11.04 -17.67 36.38
N THR A 17 10.94 -16.47 36.96
CA THR A 17 11.95 -15.39 37.14
C THR A 17 12.56 -14.71 35.91
N PHE A 18 12.26 -13.41 35.74
CA PHE A 18 13.10 -12.47 35.01
C PHE A 18 13.24 -11.13 35.75
N ASP A 19 14.49 -10.69 35.83
CA ASP A 19 15.08 -9.57 36.58
C ASP A 19 14.74 -8.20 35.97
N SER A 20 14.44 -7.19 36.81
CA SER A 20 13.99 -5.85 36.45
C SER A 20 15.09 -4.90 35.93
N ASN A 21 16.31 -5.40 35.71
CA ASN A 21 17.48 -4.55 35.35
C ASN A 21 18.02 -4.72 33.92
N ARG A 22 17.25 -5.28 32.98
CA ARG A 22 17.70 -5.42 31.57
C ARG A 22 17.55 -4.13 30.77
N LYS A 23 18.63 -3.72 30.10
CA LYS A 23 18.69 -2.56 29.19
C LYS A 23 17.87 -2.83 27.92
N GLY A 24 17.29 -1.76 27.35
CA GLY A 24 16.26 -1.80 26.30
C GLY A 24 16.62 -2.50 24.98
N GLU A 25 17.88 -2.88 24.78
CA GLU A 25 18.35 -3.54 23.54
C GLU A 25 18.06 -5.05 23.53
N GLU A 26 17.87 -5.71 24.68
CA GLU A 26 17.47 -7.14 24.74
C GLU A 26 15.95 -7.36 24.58
N ILE A 27 15.17 -6.30 24.36
CA ILE A 27 13.70 -6.34 24.20
C ILE A 27 13.31 -6.70 22.75
N LEU A 28 14.22 -6.51 21.79
CA LEU A 28 13.90 -6.50 20.37
C LEU A 28 14.17 -7.83 19.63
N ASP A 29 15.02 -8.71 20.15
CA ASP A 29 15.33 -10.03 19.53
C ASP A 29 14.22 -11.08 19.68
N ALA A 30 13.16 -10.76 20.43
CA ALA A 30 12.09 -11.69 20.76
C ALA A 30 10.95 -11.74 19.71
N ILE A 31 11.19 -11.41 18.43
CA ILE A 31 10.09 -11.21 17.45
C ILE A 31 9.45 -12.47 16.87
N SER A 32 9.99 -13.65 17.20
CA SER A 32 9.23 -14.91 17.09
C SER A 32 8.40 -15.25 18.35
N SER A 33 8.53 -14.45 19.42
CA SER A 33 7.86 -14.53 20.73
C SER A 33 6.98 -13.31 21.02
N SER A 34 7.00 -12.30 20.14
CA SER A 34 6.50 -10.94 20.40
C SER A 34 4.99 -10.79 20.55
N CYS A 35 4.19 -11.70 20.00
CA CYS A 35 2.75 -11.65 20.29
C CYS A 35 2.46 -12.03 21.73
N LEU A 36 3.20 -13.00 22.31
CA LEU A 36 2.99 -13.42 23.70
C LEU A 36 3.52 -12.40 24.70
N ASN A 37 4.61 -11.69 24.40
CA ASN A 37 5.13 -10.63 25.26
C ASN A 37 4.33 -9.33 25.14
N ILE A 38 3.83 -8.97 23.96
CA ILE A 38 2.86 -7.88 23.81
C ILE A 38 1.55 -8.27 24.51
N LEU A 39 1.04 -9.49 24.33
CA LEU A 39 -0.13 -9.97 25.07
C LEU A 39 0.13 -10.08 26.57
N ALA A 40 1.35 -10.40 27.02
CA ALA A 40 1.72 -10.41 28.44
C ALA A 40 1.84 -8.99 29.00
N LYS A 41 2.38 -8.04 28.23
CA LYS A 41 2.44 -6.61 28.58
C LYS A 41 1.03 -6.02 28.61
N ILE A 42 0.17 -6.37 27.65
CA ILE A 42 -1.27 -6.03 27.63
C ILE A 42 -1.97 -6.64 28.84
N LYS A 43 -1.80 -7.94 29.10
CA LYS A 43 -2.37 -8.62 30.29
C LYS A 43 -1.91 -7.98 31.59
N ARG A 44 -0.64 -7.59 31.67
CA ARG A 44 -0.07 -6.91 32.83
C ARG A 44 -0.68 -5.53 33.02
N ILE A 45 -0.75 -4.70 31.97
CA ILE A 45 -1.38 -3.37 32.00
C ILE A 45 -2.86 -3.48 32.38
N LEU A 46 -3.61 -4.41 31.77
CA LEU A 46 -5.02 -4.64 32.10
C LEU A 46 -5.20 -5.08 33.56
N SER A 47 -4.29 -5.90 34.09
CA SER A 47 -4.29 -6.30 35.50
C SER A 47 -3.92 -5.15 36.46
N GLU A 48 -3.00 -4.27 36.07
CA GLU A 48 -2.60 -3.08 36.84
C GLU A 48 -3.71 -2.02 36.86
N GLU A 49 -4.53 -1.93 35.80
CA GLU A 49 -5.69 -1.04 35.69
C GLU A 49 -6.99 -1.63 36.27
N GLY A 50 -6.94 -2.81 36.91
CA GLY A 50 -8.10 -3.45 37.55
C GLY A 50 -9.15 -4.01 36.58
N ILE A 51 -8.80 -4.19 35.31
CA ILE A 51 -9.67 -4.73 34.26
C ILE A 51 -9.56 -6.26 34.28
N ASP A 52 -10.66 -6.96 34.56
CA ASP A 52 -10.68 -8.41 34.70
C ASP A 52 -10.34 -9.15 33.38
N ALA A 53 -9.05 -9.46 33.23
CA ALA A 53 -8.46 -10.09 32.06
C ALA A 53 -8.99 -11.51 31.76
N LYS A 54 -9.64 -12.18 32.73
CA LYS A 54 -10.18 -13.53 32.54
C LYS A 54 -11.49 -13.56 31.75
N LYS A 55 -12.26 -12.46 31.73
CA LYS A 55 -13.52 -12.38 30.96
C LYS A 55 -13.34 -11.88 29.54
N SER A 56 -12.23 -11.21 29.20
CA SER A 56 -12.08 -10.58 27.88
C SER A 56 -11.12 -11.26 26.91
N ILE A 57 -10.28 -12.22 27.32
CA ILE A 57 -9.15 -12.70 26.46
C ILE A 57 -9.33 -14.14 25.96
N CYS A 58 -10.22 -14.95 26.55
CA CYS A 58 -10.12 -16.41 26.40
C CYS A 58 -10.93 -17.06 25.26
N ASP A 59 -11.92 -16.41 24.65
CA ASP A 59 -12.81 -17.09 23.67
C ASP A 59 -12.83 -16.51 22.24
N ASN A 60 -11.98 -15.53 21.92
CA ASN A 60 -11.82 -15.02 20.56
C ASN A 60 -10.36 -14.56 20.36
N PRO A 61 -9.60 -15.02 19.35
CA PRO A 61 -8.27 -14.46 19.10
C PRO A 61 -8.44 -13.02 18.58
N TYR A 62 -8.45 -12.04 19.49
CA TYR A 62 -8.89 -10.65 19.22
C TYR A 62 -8.07 -9.87 18.18
N PHE A 63 -6.99 -10.41 17.65
CA PHE A 63 -6.19 -9.77 16.59
C PHE A 63 -6.45 -10.41 15.22
N GLY A 64 -6.45 -9.59 14.17
CA GLY A 64 -6.50 -10.07 12.79
C GLY A 64 -5.15 -10.62 12.32
N ILE A 65 -5.16 -11.44 11.27
CA ILE A 65 -3.97 -12.03 10.68
C ILE A 65 -3.97 -11.79 9.17
N CYS A 66 -2.90 -11.18 8.67
CA CYS A 66 -2.59 -11.16 7.24
C CYS A 66 -1.67 -12.34 6.93
N ARG A 67 -2.04 -13.16 5.95
CA ARG A 67 -1.19 -14.26 5.49
C ARG A 67 -0.28 -13.86 4.32
N HIS A 68 -0.62 -12.76 3.65
CA HIS A 68 0.06 -12.30 2.44
C HIS A 68 0.20 -10.77 2.44
N GLU A 69 1.10 -10.29 1.58
CA GLU A 69 1.36 -8.85 1.40
C GLU A 69 0.15 -8.09 0.89
N ALA A 70 -0.59 -8.64 -0.08
CA ALA A 70 -1.82 -8.02 -0.59
C ALA A 70 -2.85 -7.82 0.52
N ASN A 71 -3.03 -8.80 1.43
CA ASN A 71 -3.88 -8.63 2.61
C ASN A 71 -3.41 -7.45 3.47
N MET A 72 -2.10 -7.38 3.73
CA MET A 72 -1.54 -6.27 4.51
C MET A 72 -1.82 -4.93 3.83
N TYR A 73 -1.68 -4.83 2.51
CA TYR A 73 -1.97 -3.60 1.76
C TYR A 73 -3.44 -3.21 1.79
N THR A 74 -4.36 -4.16 1.70
CA THR A 74 -5.79 -3.91 1.93
C THR A 74 -6.04 -3.35 3.31
N GLU A 75 -5.42 -3.93 4.34
CA GLU A 75 -5.59 -3.48 5.72
C GLU A 75 -4.91 -2.12 5.98
N VAL A 76 -3.79 -1.82 5.33
CA VAL A 76 -3.15 -0.50 5.39
C VAL A 76 -3.99 0.54 4.65
N ALA A 77 -4.58 0.20 3.50
CA ALA A 77 -5.49 1.09 2.77
C ALA A 77 -6.74 1.41 3.61
N ASP A 78 -7.31 0.42 4.30
CA ASP A 78 -8.43 0.63 5.22
C ASP A 78 -8.02 1.50 6.42
N MET A 79 -6.82 1.26 6.99
CA MET A 79 -6.29 2.08 8.08
C MET A 79 -6.15 3.55 7.65
N LEU A 80 -5.56 3.80 6.48
CA LEU A 80 -5.39 5.15 5.90
C LEU A 80 -6.75 5.83 5.65
N THR A 81 -7.71 5.10 5.09
CA THR A 81 -9.05 5.62 4.78
C THR A 81 -9.82 6.08 6.02
N ASN A 82 -9.68 5.34 7.12
CA ASN A 82 -10.46 5.57 8.35
C ASN A 82 -9.72 6.41 9.39
N ALA A 83 -8.47 6.78 9.12
CA ALA A 83 -7.69 7.59 10.03
C ALA A 83 -8.31 8.98 10.21
N ARG A 84 -8.32 9.49 11.44
CA ARG A 84 -8.97 10.76 11.80
C ARG A 84 -7.99 11.88 12.07
N GLU A 85 -6.91 11.57 12.76
CA GLU A 85 -5.96 12.58 13.23
C GLU A 85 -4.54 12.27 12.79
N LYS A 86 -4.11 11.01 12.95
CA LYS A 86 -2.70 10.66 12.82
C LYS A 86 -2.47 9.26 12.29
N VAL A 87 -1.53 9.15 11.36
CA VAL A 87 -0.93 7.90 10.88
C VAL A 87 0.57 7.95 11.14
N ILE A 88 1.15 6.83 11.57
CA ILE A 88 2.58 6.67 11.81
C ILE A 88 3.05 5.42 11.07
N LEU A 89 4.11 5.56 10.27
CA LEU A 89 4.72 4.49 9.51
C LEU A 89 6.15 4.25 10.00
N PHE A 90 6.47 2.99 10.31
CA PHE A 90 7.84 2.54 10.56
C PHE A 90 8.25 1.62 9.42
N ILE A 91 9.12 2.09 8.54
CA ILE A 91 9.41 1.43 7.27
C ILE A 91 10.91 1.29 7.01
N THR A 92 11.29 0.22 6.32
CA THR A 92 12.64 0.01 5.79
C THR A 92 12.69 0.20 4.28
N ASN A 93 13.83 -0.15 3.67
CA ASN A 93 13.98 -0.29 2.24
C ASN A 93 12.91 -1.17 1.56
N ASN A 94 12.42 -2.21 2.25
CA ASN A 94 11.46 -3.13 1.67
C ASN A 94 10.04 -2.54 1.64
N GLU A 95 9.63 -1.83 2.70
CA GLU A 95 8.27 -1.30 2.81
C GLU A 95 8.11 0.08 2.19
N ARG A 96 9.19 0.82 1.92
CA ARG A 96 9.08 2.18 1.36
C ARG A 96 8.32 2.24 0.04
N LEU A 97 8.27 1.12 -0.71
CA LEU A 97 7.55 1.04 -1.99
C LEU A 97 6.03 1.02 -1.84
N VAL A 98 5.51 0.82 -0.61
CA VAL A 98 4.07 0.86 -0.32
C VAL A 98 3.42 2.18 -0.76
N ILE A 99 4.20 3.28 -0.82
CA ILE A 99 3.73 4.57 -1.32
C ILE A 99 3.26 4.51 -2.77
N PHE A 100 3.87 3.67 -3.61
CA PHE A 100 3.46 3.54 -5.01
C PHE A 100 2.25 2.62 -5.14
N ASP A 101 2.18 1.58 -4.31
CA ASP A 101 1.04 0.68 -4.31
C ASP A 101 -0.23 1.33 -3.76
N LEU A 102 -0.10 2.22 -2.76
CA LEU A 102 -1.18 2.86 -2.00
C LEU A 102 -1.20 4.39 -2.13
N LEU A 103 -0.64 4.95 -3.21
CA LEU A 103 -0.50 6.40 -3.40
C LEU A 103 -1.81 7.15 -3.19
N ILE A 104 -2.90 6.63 -3.76
CA ILE A 104 -4.22 7.27 -3.67
C ILE A 104 -4.71 7.26 -2.22
N SER A 105 -4.48 6.19 -1.47
CA SER A 105 -4.85 6.13 -0.04
C SER A 105 -4.08 7.16 0.78
N PHE A 106 -2.78 7.35 0.52
CA PHE A 106 -1.98 8.38 1.20
C PHE A 106 -2.43 9.79 0.84
N VAL A 107 -2.70 10.05 -0.44
CA VAL A 107 -3.22 11.34 -0.91
C VAL A 107 -4.59 11.62 -0.28
N TYR A 108 -5.49 10.64 -0.24
CA TYR A 108 -6.80 10.73 0.40
C TYR A 108 -6.69 11.07 1.90
N THR A 109 -5.78 10.39 2.60
CA THR A 109 -5.51 10.64 4.03
C THR A 109 -5.06 12.09 4.25
N ARG A 110 -4.13 12.58 3.42
CA ARG A 110 -3.67 13.97 3.49
C ARG A 110 -4.71 14.99 3.02
N PHE A 111 -5.55 14.64 2.04
CA PHE A 111 -6.69 15.45 1.58
C PHE A 111 -7.65 15.74 2.74
N ASN A 112 -7.88 14.75 3.60
CA ASN A 112 -8.65 14.88 4.85
C ASN A 112 -7.86 15.51 6.01
N LYS A 113 -6.68 16.09 5.73
CA LYS A 113 -5.80 16.77 6.70
C LYS A 113 -5.30 15.89 7.85
N VAL A 114 -5.36 14.57 7.72
CA VAL A 114 -4.82 13.61 8.70
C VAL A 114 -3.30 13.64 8.66
N SER A 115 -2.64 13.87 9.79
CA SER A 115 -1.17 13.93 9.87
C SER A 115 -0.56 12.56 9.58
N ILE A 116 0.53 12.51 8.80
CA ILE A 116 1.23 11.25 8.49
C ILE A 116 2.71 11.43 8.83
N ASP A 117 3.17 10.73 9.86
CA ASP A 117 4.58 10.66 10.24
C ASP A 117 5.22 9.40 9.63
N VAL A 118 6.36 9.54 8.98
CA VAL A 118 7.09 8.45 8.32
C VAL A 118 8.49 8.36 8.91
N HIS A 119 8.73 7.30 9.66
CA HIS A 119 10.03 6.94 10.21
C HIS A 119 10.70 5.93 9.28
N TYR A 120 11.72 6.38 8.56
CA TYR A 120 12.42 5.56 7.57
C TYR A 120 13.83 5.19 8.04
N PHE A 121 14.10 3.89 8.10
CA PHE A 121 15.36 3.31 8.57
C PHE A 121 16.12 2.68 7.39
N PRO A 122 17.05 3.41 6.74
CA PRO A 122 17.88 2.84 5.68
C PRO A 122 18.88 1.84 6.27
N GLN A 123 18.96 0.64 5.69
CA GLN A 123 19.86 -0.41 6.16
C GLN A 123 21.26 -0.32 5.54
N ILE A 124 21.38 0.34 4.39
CA ILE A 124 22.62 0.50 3.64
C ILE A 124 22.65 1.87 2.96
N GLN A 125 23.85 2.39 2.68
CA GLN A 125 24.03 3.75 2.13
C GLN A 125 23.24 4.01 0.84
N LYS A 126 23.14 3.02 -0.05
CA LYS A 126 22.41 3.14 -1.33
C LYS A 126 20.91 3.38 -1.15
N ASP A 127 20.38 3.09 0.03
CA ASP A 127 18.96 3.24 0.35
C ASP A 127 18.63 4.60 0.96
N THR A 128 19.64 5.43 1.23
CA THR A 128 19.44 6.82 1.65
C THR A 128 18.88 7.68 0.51
N ASN A 129 18.23 8.79 0.86
CA ASN A 129 17.64 9.74 -0.09
C ASN A 129 16.77 9.04 -1.14
N SER A 130 15.95 8.10 -0.70
CA SER A 130 15.14 7.29 -1.62
C SER A 130 14.04 8.12 -2.25
N TYR A 131 13.80 7.90 -3.55
CA TYR A 131 12.71 8.53 -4.29
C TYR A 131 11.35 8.36 -3.60
N SER A 132 11.06 7.17 -3.09
CA SER A 132 9.83 6.88 -2.35
C SER A 132 9.65 7.76 -1.10
N ILE A 133 10.73 8.02 -0.36
CA ILE A 133 10.72 8.87 0.83
C ILE A 133 10.53 10.33 0.45
N GLU A 134 11.13 10.75 -0.66
CA GLU A 134 10.89 12.07 -1.20
C GLU A 134 9.43 12.24 -1.63
N ILE A 135 8.80 11.23 -2.23
CA ILE A 135 7.37 11.28 -2.57
C ILE A 135 6.50 11.47 -1.32
N PHE A 136 6.76 10.76 -0.22
CA PHE A 136 6.07 11.01 1.05
C PHE A 136 6.16 12.48 1.47
N LYS A 137 7.35 13.08 1.44
CA LYS A 137 7.53 14.52 1.76
C LYS A 137 6.77 15.42 0.80
N GLN A 138 6.78 15.10 -0.49
CA GLN A 138 6.16 15.88 -1.55
C GLN A 138 4.62 15.84 -1.51
N ILE A 139 4.00 14.78 -1.01
CA ILE A 139 2.56 14.73 -0.75
C ILE A 139 2.16 15.29 0.62
N GLY A 140 3.11 15.85 1.38
CA GLY A 140 2.85 16.54 2.64
C GLY A 140 2.94 15.66 3.89
N CYS A 141 3.52 14.46 3.80
CA CYS A 141 3.86 13.67 4.98
C CYS A 141 5.11 14.24 5.67
N ASN A 142 5.21 14.00 6.98
CA ASN A 142 6.37 14.35 7.78
C ASN A 142 7.33 13.15 7.84
N ALA A 143 8.33 13.14 6.96
CA ALA A 143 9.24 11.99 6.85
C ALA A 143 10.61 12.30 7.45
N LYS A 144 11.03 11.49 8.44
CA LYS A 144 12.38 11.46 9.01
C LYS A 144 13.14 10.25 8.49
N GLU A 145 14.26 10.51 7.85
CA GLU A 145 15.24 9.50 7.48
C GLU A 145 16.27 9.39 8.60
N TYR A 146 16.42 8.20 9.16
CA TYR A 146 17.38 7.91 10.22
C TYR A 146 18.77 7.58 9.64
N PRO A 147 19.84 7.66 10.44
CA PRO A 147 21.16 7.21 10.02
C PRO A 147 21.14 5.76 9.54
N VAL A 148 22.04 5.45 8.61
CA VAL A 148 22.22 4.07 8.11
C VAL A 148 22.60 3.16 9.26
N GLY A 149 21.89 2.05 9.41
CA GLY A 149 22.17 1.10 10.47
C GLY A 149 21.11 0.02 10.61
N GLU A 150 21.00 -0.51 11.83
CA GLU A 150 19.99 -1.50 12.15
C GLU A 150 18.59 -0.84 12.18
N ALA A 151 17.68 -1.41 11.39
CA ALA A 151 16.28 -1.02 11.43
C ALA A 151 15.63 -1.61 12.70
N PRO A 152 14.58 -0.98 13.26
CA PRO A 152 13.85 -1.59 14.37
C PRO A 152 13.31 -2.95 13.93
N ASN A 153 13.44 -3.94 14.80
CA ASN A 153 13.04 -5.32 14.50
C ASN A 153 11.53 -5.46 14.22
N THR A 154 10.73 -4.41 14.49
CA THR A 154 9.30 -4.35 14.19
C THR A 154 9.00 -3.26 13.17
N ILE A 155 8.45 -3.68 12.03
CA ILE A 155 7.83 -2.79 11.04
C ILE A 155 6.34 -2.68 11.36
N ALA A 156 5.87 -1.46 11.54
CA ALA A 156 4.51 -1.19 11.98
C ALA A 156 3.87 -0.01 11.24
N PHE A 157 2.55 -0.13 11.05
CA PHE A 157 1.67 0.92 10.54
C PHE A 157 0.66 1.20 11.65
N ILE A 158 0.57 2.45 12.11
CA ILE A 158 -0.29 2.83 13.24
C ILE A 158 -1.22 3.96 12.80
N SER A 159 -2.49 3.91 13.18
CA SER A 159 -3.40 5.06 13.09
C SER A 159 -4.08 5.36 14.42
N ASP A 160 -4.32 6.64 14.64
CA ASP A 160 -5.06 7.24 15.75
C ASP A 160 -4.74 6.61 17.12
N PRO A 161 -3.46 6.52 17.52
CA PRO A 161 -3.05 5.80 18.73
C PRO A 161 -3.57 6.41 20.04
N LYS A 162 -4.23 7.57 19.98
CA LYS A 162 -4.82 8.27 21.12
C LYS A 162 -6.34 8.09 21.22
N ASP A 163 -6.99 7.59 20.17
CA ASP A 163 -8.43 7.38 20.10
C ASP A 163 -8.73 5.89 20.28
N PRO A 164 -9.33 5.45 21.39
CA PRO A 164 -9.62 4.04 21.62
C PRO A 164 -10.47 3.38 20.53
N ASP A 165 -11.39 4.10 19.91
CA ASP A 165 -12.34 3.53 18.95
C ASP A 165 -11.71 3.37 17.55
N TYR A 166 -10.74 4.23 17.23
CA TYR A 166 -10.09 4.29 15.90
C TYR A 166 -8.65 3.78 15.90
N ALA A 167 -8.06 3.54 17.08
CA ALA A 167 -6.70 3.04 17.22
C ALA A 167 -6.53 1.73 16.46
N ARG A 168 -5.52 1.71 15.60
CA ARG A 168 -5.18 0.54 14.79
C ARG A 168 -3.68 0.43 14.62
N MET A 169 -3.19 -0.80 14.59
CA MET A 169 -1.79 -1.12 14.36
C MET A 169 -1.67 -2.40 13.53
N ILE A 170 -0.87 -2.36 12.47
CA ILE A 170 -0.52 -3.51 11.64
C ILE A 170 0.97 -3.76 11.81
N VAL A 171 1.35 -4.96 12.23
CA VAL A 171 2.73 -5.33 12.50
C VAL A 171 3.19 -6.40 11.51
N LYS A 172 4.14 -6.06 10.64
CA LYS A 172 4.72 -7.00 9.68
C LYS A 172 5.73 -7.92 10.37
N THR A 173 5.73 -9.20 10.02
CA THR A 173 6.69 -10.18 10.53
C THR A 173 7.94 -10.24 9.64
N GLU A 174 9.14 -10.24 10.22
CA GLU A 174 10.40 -10.31 9.46
C GLU A 174 10.61 -11.62 8.69
N ARG A 175 10.06 -12.73 9.21
CA ARG A 175 10.13 -14.05 8.59
C ARG A 175 8.73 -14.64 8.51
N PHE A 176 8.42 -15.31 7.40
CA PHE A 176 7.24 -16.19 7.35
C PHE A 176 7.35 -17.16 8.51
N THR A 177 6.51 -16.94 9.53
CA THR A 177 6.46 -17.85 10.67
C THR A 177 6.10 -19.25 10.17
N ARG A 178 6.35 -20.31 10.97
CA ARG A 178 5.88 -21.67 10.65
C ARG A 178 4.37 -21.76 10.33
N LYS A 179 3.61 -20.71 10.66
CA LYS A 179 2.16 -20.59 10.44
C LYS A 179 1.78 -19.79 9.18
N ASN A 180 2.75 -19.39 8.35
CA ASN A 180 2.54 -18.53 7.17
C ASN A 180 1.79 -17.24 7.51
N VAL A 181 2.21 -16.57 8.58
CA VAL A 181 1.71 -15.23 8.95
C VAL A 181 2.67 -14.20 8.37
N PHE A 182 2.11 -13.20 7.70
CA PHE A 182 2.83 -12.06 7.13
C PHE A 182 2.71 -10.80 7.99
N ALA A 183 1.53 -10.56 8.58
CA ALA A 183 1.32 -9.47 9.53
C ALA A 183 0.22 -9.78 10.55
N TYR A 184 0.24 -9.09 11.68
CA TYR A 184 -0.80 -9.10 12.70
C TYR A 184 -1.53 -7.75 12.72
N ILE A 185 -2.84 -7.76 12.99
CA ILE A 185 -3.69 -6.58 13.01
C ILE A 185 -4.28 -6.40 14.41
N TYR A 186 -3.98 -5.27 15.03
CA TYR A 186 -4.53 -4.84 16.30
C TYR A 186 -5.45 -3.65 16.05
N LYS A 187 -6.65 -3.63 16.63
CA LYS A 187 -7.60 -2.53 16.46
C LYS A 187 -8.56 -2.34 17.62
N GLY A 188 -9.08 -1.13 17.75
CA GLY A 188 -10.15 -0.74 18.67
C GLY A 188 -9.73 -0.73 20.14
N ALA A 189 -10.73 -0.49 21.00
CA ALA A 189 -10.53 -0.19 22.41
C ALA A 189 -9.75 -1.30 23.15
N ILE A 190 -9.93 -2.55 22.74
CA ILE A 190 -9.26 -3.73 23.32
C ILE A 190 -7.74 -3.64 23.20
N HIS A 191 -7.22 -3.12 22.08
CA HIS A 191 -5.77 -3.02 21.83
C HIS A 191 -5.21 -1.62 22.04
N HIS A 192 -6.06 -0.63 22.32
CA HIS A 192 -5.70 0.78 22.37
C HIS A 192 -4.47 1.06 23.25
N GLN A 193 -4.42 0.53 24.48
CA GLN A 193 -3.27 0.77 25.37
C GLN A 193 -1.95 0.23 24.81
N ALA A 194 -1.98 -0.90 24.11
CA ALA A 194 -0.81 -1.46 23.46
C ALA A 194 -0.35 -0.57 22.30
N ILE A 195 -1.30 -0.19 21.44
CA ILE A 195 -1.07 0.66 20.26
C ILE A 195 -0.49 2.01 20.70
N LYS A 196 -1.11 2.62 21.72
CA LYS A 196 -0.65 3.88 22.32
C LYS A 196 0.75 3.76 22.90
N SER A 197 1.03 2.68 23.62
CA SER A 197 2.37 2.45 24.20
C SER A 197 3.43 2.35 23.11
N VAL A 198 3.19 1.54 22.08
CA VAL A 198 4.12 1.41 20.94
C VAL A 198 4.32 2.76 20.25
N ALA A 199 3.25 3.54 20.03
CA ALA A 199 3.35 4.85 19.41
C ALA A 199 4.15 5.87 20.26
N ASN A 200 4.11 5.75 21.59
CA ASN A 200 4.83 6.64 22.51
C ASN A 200 6.30 6.29 22.71
N ASP A 201 6.70 5.05 22.41
CA ASP A 201 8.09 4.59 22.54
C ASP A 201 9.02 5.25 21.50
N PHE A 202 8.47 5.96 20.50
CA PHE A 202 9.24 6.62 19.46
C PHE A 202 9.24 8.14 19.60
N GLU A 203 10.36 8.73 19.19
CA GLU A 203 10.54 10.18 19.15
C GLU A 203 9.47 10.82 18.25
N PRO A 204 8.60 11.69 18.77
CA PRO A 204 7.61 12.37 17.95
C PRO A 204 8.33 13.26 16.94
N LEU A 205 7.93 13.18 15.68
CA LEU A 205 8.47 14.08 14.67
C LEU A 205 7.96 15.50 14.90
N GLU A 206 8.86 16.47 14.78
CA GLU A 206 8.47 17.88 14.82
C GLU A 206 7.45 18.16 13.71
N LYS A 207 6.38 18.89 14.05
CA LYS A 207 5.41 19.29 13.04
C LYS A 207 6.10 20.13 11.97
N PRO A 208 5.85 19.87 10.67
CA PRO A 208 6.45 20.67 9.62
C PRO A 208 6.03 22.14 9.77
N LYS A 209 6.99 23.06 9.57
CA LYS A 209 6.75 24.51 9.64
C LYS A 209 5.63 25.01 8.73
N ILE A 210 5.44 24.33 7.59
CA ILE A 210 4.39 24.60 6.63
C ILE A 210 3.68 23.28 6.36
N GLU A 211 2.43 23.18 6.81
CA GLU A 211 1.58 22.06 6.47
C GLU A 211 1.20 22.13 4.99
N TYR A 212 1.41 21.02 4.28
CA TYR A 212 1.04 20.88 2.88
C TYR A 212 -0.07 19.83 2.75
N VAL A 213 -1.09 20.17 1.97
CA VAL A 213 -2.16 19.26 1.56
C VAL A 213 -2.09 19.15 0.04
N PRO A 214 -1.96 17.93 -0.52
CA PRO A 214 -1.89 17.73 -1.95
C PRO A 214 -3.18 18.20 -2.62
N LYS A 215 -3.06 18.77 -3.82
CA LYS A 215 -4.21 19.21 -4.63
C LYS A 215 -4.31 18.33 -5.86
N ILE A 216 -5.53 17.99 -6.25
CA ILE A 216 -5.79 17.33 -7.52
C ILE A 216 -6.28 18.40 -8.50
N VAL A 217 -5.66 18.46 -9.68
CA VAL A 217 -6.00 19.42 -10.73
C VAL A 217 -6.21 18.69 -12.05
N LYS A 218 -7.18 19.16 -12.85
CA LYS A 218 -7.32 18.72 -14.25
C LYS A 218 -6.05 19.09 -15.02
N ILE A 219 -5.65 18.22 -15.95
CA ILE A 219 -4.52 18.46 -16.86
C ILE A 219 -4.99 18.41 -18.30
N SER A 220 -4.26 19.09 -19.17
CA SER A 220 -4.55 19.10 -20.60
C SER A 220 -4.14 17.78 -21.26
N GLU A 221 -4.74 17.48 -22.41
CA GLU A 221 -4.30 16.36 -23.25
C GLU A 221 -2.84 16.53 -23.71
N GLN A 222 -2.36 17.77 -23.89
CA GLN A 222 -0.96 18.02 -24.22
C GLN A 222 -0.02 17.57 -23.11
N GLU A 223 -0.36 17.84 -21.84
CA GLU A 223 0.45 17.36 -20.70
C GLU A 223 0.52 15.83 -20.62
N ILE A 224 -0.55 15.13 -20.99
CA ILE A 224 -0.54 13.66 -21.11
C ILE A 224 0.40 13.24 -22.24
N ARG A 225 0.29 13.85 -23.43
CA ARG A 225 1.16 13.54 -24.58
C ARG A 225 2.63 13.72 -24.22
N ASP A 226 2.96 14.84 -23.58
CA ASP A 226 4.32 15.16 -23.14
C ASP A 226 4.84 14.11 -22.16
N ALA A 227 4.03 13.72 -21.16
CA ALA A 227 4.42 12.70 -20.20
C ALA A 227 4.63 11.32 -20.84
N PHE A 228 3.73 10.90 -21.74
CA PHE A 228 3.84 9.61 -22.43
C PHE A 228 5.01 9.56 -23.43
N SER A 229 5.48 10.71 -23.92
CA SER A 229 6.68 10.79 -24.76
C SER A 229 7.97 10.33 -24.06
N TYR A 230 7.96 10.25 -22.73
CA TYR A 230 9.07 9.74 -21.92
C TYR A 230 9.00 8.24 -21.64
N VAL A 231 7.88 7.58 -21.94
CA VAL A 231 7.73 6.13 -21.80
C VAL A 231 8.59 5.46 -22.89
N PRO A 232 9.69 4.76 -22.55
CA PRO A 232 10.71 4.38 -23.54
C PRO A 232 10.15 3.59 -24.72
N MET A 233 9.26 2.62 -24.46
CA MET A 233 8.69 1.81 -25.52
C MET A 233 7.77 2.61 -26.46
N TYR A 234 6.97 3.54 -25.96
CA TYR A 234 6.12 4.36 -26.81
C TYR A 234 6.94 5.37 -27.61
N LYS A 235 8.02 5.89 -27.01
CA LYS A 235 8.99 6.74 -27.69
C LYS A 235 9.71 6.02 -28.83
N LEU A 236 10.24 4.81 -28.56
CA LEU A 236 10.96 4.00 -29.55
C LEU A 236 10.11 3.68 -30.77
N ASN A 237 8.83 3.40 -30.55
CA ASN A 237 7.88 3.06 -31.62
C ASN A 237 7.20 4.29 -32.23
N ASN A 238 7.60 5.51 -31.86
CA ASN A 238 7.00 6.77 -32.33
C ASN A 238 5.46 6.77 -32.21
N CYS A 239 4.96 6.24 -31.09
CA CYS A 239 3.53 6.09 -30.85
C CYS A 239 2.82 7.45 -30.77
N LYS A 240 1.56 7.46 -31.19
CA LYS A 240 0.66 8.61 -31.05
C LYS A 240 -0.31 8.37 -29.91
N PHE A 241 -0.63 9.44 -29.18
CA PHE A 241 -1.54 9.41 -28.05
C PHE A 241 -2.82 10.17 -28.38
N SER A 242 -3.92 9.89 -27.68
CA SER A 242 -5.14 10.69 -27.69
C SER A 242 -5.99 10.33 -26.47
N VAL A 243 -6.80 11.26 -25.98
CA VAL A 243 -7.85 10.91 -25.00
C VAL A 243 -9.11 10.53 -25.77
N VAL A 244 -9.67 9.36 -25.48
CA VAL A 244 -10.86 8.83 -26.14
C VAL A 244 -11.86 8.35 -25.10
N GLU A 245 -13.13 8.32 -25.47
CA GLU A 245 -14.19 7.73 -24.66
C GLU A 245 -14.54 6.34 -25.18
N VAL A 246 -14.46 5.32 -24.32
CA VAL A 246 -14.71 3.92 -24.69
C VAL A 246 -15.63 3.24 -23.70
N GLU A 247 -16.37 2.24 -24.15
CA GLU A 247 -17.08 1.33 -23.23
C GLU A 247 -16.09 0.30 -22.69
N ALA A 248 -16.06 0.11 -21.37
CA ALA A 248 -15.12 -0.84 -20.75
C ALA A 248 -15.23 -2.24 -21.36
N ILE A 249 -16.46 -2.72 -21.60
CA ILE A 249 -16.74 -4.05 -22.16
C ILE A 249 -16.11 -4.29 -23.54
N SER A 250 -15.87 -3.24 -24.33
CA SER A 250 -15.26 -3.33 -25.66
C SER A 250 -13.74 -3.45 -25.65
N THR A 251 -13.10 -3.36 -24.47
CA THR A 251 -11.65 -3.45 -24.31
C THR A 251 -11.22 -4.87 -23.96
N LEU A 252 -9.99 -5.22 -24.33
CA LEU A 252 -9.42 -6.55 -24.12
C LEU A 252 -8.37 -6.50 -23.01
N PRO A 253 -8.68 -6.98 -21.78
CA PRO A 253 -7.70 -7.05 -20.71
C PRO A 253 -6.52 -7.96 -21.07
N GLN A 254 -5.35 -7.52 -20.63
CA GLN A 254 -4.09 -8.25 -20.72
C GLN A 254 -3.59 -8.53 -19.31
N SER A 255 -4.25 -9.43 -18.60
CA SER A 255 -3.92 -9.74 -17.21
C SER A 255 -3.89 -11.23 -16.95
N ASP A 256 -3.37 -11.59 -15.79
CA ASP A 256 -3.42 -12.93 -15.19
C ASP A 256 -4.85 -13.39 -14.80
N ASN A 257 -5.87 -12.71 -15.34
CA ASN A 257 -7.27 -12.81 -15.00
C ASN A 257 -7.64 -12.31 -13.59
N LEU A 258 -6.80 -11.50 -12.94
CA LEU A 258 -7.04 -11.03 -11.58
C LEU A 258 -7.11 -9.51 -11.48
N VAL A 259 -8.02 -9.02 -10.63
CA VAL A 259 -7.96 -7.65 -10.08
C VAL A 259 -7.82 -7.72 -8.56
N ARG A 260 -7.06 -6.80 -7.97
CA ARG A 260 -6.73 -6.81 -6.54
C ARG A 260 -7.71 -5.96 -5.74
N GLU A 261 -8.12 -6.45 -4.57
CA GLU A 261 -9.13 -5.79 -3.73
C GLU A 261 -8.68 -4.39 -3.28
N TYR A 262 -7.43 -4.25 -2.81
CA TYR A 262 -6.89 -2.94 -2.41
C TYR A 262 -6.86 -1.90 -3.55
N LYS A 263 -6.77 -2.32 -4.82
CA LYS A 263 -6.86 -1.40 -5.97
C LYS A 263 -8.31 -0.94 -6.19
N ILE A 264 -9.31 -1.80 -5.98
CA ILE A 264 -10.74 -1.42 -6.02
C ILE A 264 -11.04 -0.38 -4.94
N LYS A 265 -10.53 -0.60 -3.72
CA LYS A 265 -10.66 0.37 -2.62
C LYS A 265 -10.04 1.72 -2.99
N GLN A 266 -8.84 1.74 -3.56
CA GLN A 266 -8.22 2.99 -4.02
C GLN A 266 -9.02 3.73 -5.08
N ILE A 267 -9.65 3.02 -6.02
CA ILE A 267 -10.51 3.66 -7.01
C ILE A 267 -11.73 4.31 -6.34
N SER A 268 -12.31 3.65 -5.34
CA SER A 268 -13.41 4.20 -4.55
C SER A 268 -13.01 5.47 -3.78
N LEU A 269 -11.77 5.53 -3.26
CA LEU A 269 -11.23 6.73 -2.62
C LEU A 269 -11.00 7.86 -3.63
N LEU A 270 -10.50 7.51 -4.82
CA LEU A 270 -10.31 8.47 -5.91
C LEU A 270 -11.64 9.10 -6.33
N ASP A 271 -12.68 8.29 -6.48
CA ASP A 271 -14.03 8.71 -6.85
C ASP A 271 -14.59 9.72 -5.84
N ARG A 272 -14.50 9.42 -4.54
CA ARG A 272 -14.92 10.36 -3.49
C ARG A 272 -14.18 11.70 -3.54
N MET A 273 -12.85 11.69 -3.72
CA MET A 273 -12.10 12.95 -3.86
C MET A 273 -12.52 13.73 -5.11
N TYR A 274 -12.86 13.02 -6.17
CA TYR A 274 -13.24 13.63 -7.44
C TYR A 274 -14.65 14.21 -7.38
N GLU A 275 -15.59 13.53 -6.71
CA GLU A 275 -16.92 14.04 -6.37
C GLU A 275 -16.80 15.35 -5.57
N ASP A 276 -15.99 15.37 -4.51
CA ASP A 276 -15.74 16.57 -3.69
C ASP A 276 -15.14 17.73 -4.49
N LEU A 277 -14.41 17.43 -5.57
CA LEU A 277 -13.76 18.41 -6.45
C LEU A 277 -14.55 18.70 -7.74
N ASN A 278 -15.72 18.08 -7.93
CA ASN A 278 -16.51 18.15 -9.17
C ASN A 278 -15.68 17.79 -10.44
N ILE A 279 -14.97 16.67 -10.36
CA ILE A 279 -14.15 16.09 -11.44
C ILE A 279 -14.75 14.71 -11.79
N ASP A 280 -14.83 14.37 -13.08
CA ASP A 280 -15.21 13.01 -13.48
C ASP A 280 -14.06 12.02 -13.19
N LEU A 281 -14.36 10.82 -12.64
CA LEU A 281 -13.38 9.78 -12.20
C LEU A 281 -12.26 9.46 -13.21
N TYR A 282 -12.50 9.69 -14.50
CA TYR A 282 -11.56 9.39 -15.58
C TYR A 282 -11.05 10.60 -16.34
N GLU A 283 -11.38 11.80 -15.86
CA GLU A 283 -10.74 13.01 -16.35
C GLU A 283 -9.22 12.90 -16.13
N PRO A 284 -8.40 13.30 -17.11
CA PRO A 284 -6.98 13.45 -16.87
C PRO A 284 -6.71 14.45 -15.75
N THR A 285 -6.04 13.99 -14.70
CA THR A 285 -5.66 14.85 -13.59
C THR A 285 -4.22 14.59 -13.15
N ALA A 286 -3.73 15.46 -12.26
CA ALA A 286 -2.49 15.27 -11.55
C ALA A 286 -2.60 15.72 -10.10
N ILE A 287 -1.83 15.06 -9.24
CA ILE A 287 -1.52 15.52 -7.89
C ILE A 287 -0.46 16.61 -8.02
N VAL A 288 -0.78 17.82 -7.58
CA VAL A 288 0.21 18.87 -7.36
C VAL A 288 0.98 18.49 -6.10
N LEU A 289 2.30 18.50 -6.20
CA LEU A 289 3.25 18.21 -5.13
C LEU A 289 3.69 19.49 -4.41
N LYS A 290 4.30 19.36 -3.23
CA LYS A 290 4.81 20.48 -2.42
C LYS A 290 5.79 21.38 -3.19
N ASN A 291 6.65 20.78 -4.02
CA ASN A 291 7.57 21.48 -4.91
C ASN A 291 6.89 22.09 -6.17
N LYS A 292 5.55 22.09 -6.22
CA LYS A 292 4.71 22.57 -7.34
C LYS A 292 4.78 21.74 -8.62
N LYS A 293 5.53 20.63 -8.63
CA LYS A 293 5.51 19.67 -9.74
C LYS A 293 4.21 18.87 -9.73
N LYS A 294 3.89 18.26 -10.87
CA LYS A 294 2.69 17.46 -11.05
C LYS A 294 3.06 15.98 -11.10
N HIS A 295 2.26 15.15 -10.43
CA HIS A 295 2.33 13.71 -10.49
C HIS A 295 1.02 13.18 -11.10
N ILE A 296 1.09 12.68 -12.32
CA ILE A 296 -0.10 12.41 -13.13
C ILE A 296 -0.88 11.22 -12.57
N ILE A 297 -2.19 11.38 -12.42
CA ILE A 297 -3.13 10.28 -12.22
C ILE A 297 -3.62 9.88 -13.60
N VAL A 298 -3.02 8.83 -14.13
CA VAL A 298 -3.20 8.42 -15.53
C VAL A 298 -4.57 7.77 -15.67
N PRO A 299 -5.43 8.18 -16.62
CA PRO A 299 -6.61 7.40 -17.01
C PRO A 299 -6.21 6.00 -17.50
N PRO A 300 -7.12 5.03 -17.63
CA PRO A 300 -6.79 3.74 -18.22
C PRO A 300 -6.11 3.89 -19.59
N VAL A 301 -5.10 3.07 -19.86
CA VAL A 301 -4.28 3.16 -21.08
C VAL A 301 -4.60 1.99 -21.98
N LEU A 302 -4.89 2.29 -23.24
CA LEU A 302 -5.30 1.34 -24.26
C LEU A 302 -4.33 1.37 -25.44
N GLU A 303 -3.78 0.23 -25.80
CA GLU A 303 -3.01 0.04 -27.03
C GLU A 303 -3.94 -0.38 -28.16
N GLU A 304 -3.96 0.37 -29.26
CA GLU A 304 -4.71 0.03 -30.46
C GLU A 304 -3.85 -0.84 -31.39
N LYS A 305 -4.34 -2.06 -31.69
CA LYS A 305 -3.75 -2.93 -32.72
C LYS A 305 -4.86 -3.61 -33.51
N GLU A 306 -4.74 -3.58 -34.84
CA GLU A 306 -5.70 -4.24 -35.76
C GLU A 306 -7.16 -3.84 -35.47
N GLY A 307 -7.39 -2.57 -35.12
CA GLY A 307 -8.71 -2.04 -34.78
C GLY A 307 -9.27 -2.48 -33.41
N LYS A 308 -8.50 -3.21 -32.61
CA LYS A 308 -8.88 -3.64 -31.24
C LYS A 308 -8.13 -2.83 -30.19
N LEU A 309 -8.75 -2.67 -29.02
CA LEU A 309 -8.21 -1.91 -27.89
C LEU A 309 -7.79 -2.85 -26.76
N TYR A 310 -6.49 -2.91 -26.49
CA TYR A 310 -5.89 -3.77 -25.48
C TYR A 310 -5.52 -2.96 -24.24
N VAL A 311 -5.85 -3.44 -23.05
CA VAL A 311 -5.57 -2.72 -21.80
C VAL A 311 -4.10 -2.88 -21.44
N ALA A 312 -3.34 -1.78 -21.53
CA ALA A 312 -1.95 -1.70 -21.11
C ALA A 312 -1.81 -1.33 -19.63
N GLU A 313 -2.70 -0.48 -19.11
CA GLU A 313 -2.71 -0.01 -17.71
C GLU A 313 -4.14 0.31 -17.27
N GLY A 314 -4.43 0.17 -15.97
CA GLY A 314 -5.73 0.52 -15.41
C GLY A 314 -6.80 -0.58 -15.50
N HIS A 315 -6.41 -1.86 -15.54
CA HIS A 315 -7.34 -3.00 -15.62
C HIS A 315 -8.42 -2.97 -14.54
N THR A 316 -8.07 -2.64 -13.30
CA THR A 316 -9.03 -2.60 -12.19
C THR A 316 -10.10 -1.52 -12.40
N ARG A 317 -9.72 -0.35 -12.95
CA ARG A 317 -10.64 0.77 -13.23
C ARG A 317 -11.64 0.43 -14.32
N LEU A 318 -11.19 -0.24 -15.38
CA LEU A 318 -12.08 -0.70 -16.44
C LEU A 318 -12.97 -1.86 -15.96
N TYR A 319 -12.42 -2.79 -15.18
CA TYR A 319 -13.16 -3.95 -14.66
C TYR A 319 -14.39 -3.55 -13.84
N ILE A 320 -14.26 -2.60 -12.90
CA ILE A 320 -15.38 -2.18 -12.05
C ILE A 320 -16.52 -1.51 -12.83
N HIS A 321 -16.29 -1.14 -14.09
CA HIS A 321 -17.29 -0.55 -14.98
C HIS A 321 -17.60 -1.41 -16.20
N LYS A 322 -17.16 -2.66 -16.25
CA LYS A 322 -17.37 -3.54 -17.41
C LYS A 322 -18.86 -3.69 -17.77
N ASP A 323 -19.74 -3.66 -16.79
CA ASP A 323 -21.19 -3.83 -16.99
C ASP A 323 -21.93 -2.48 -17.15
N ASN A 324 -21.22 -1.37 -16.94
CA ASN A 324 -21.77 -0.04 -17.10
C ASN A 324 -21.61 0.36 -18.56
N LYS A 325 -22.71 0.55 -19.29
CA LYS A 325 -22.70 1.08 -20.67
C LYS A 325 -22.23 2.55 -20.77
N LYS A 326 -21.63 3.09 -19.70
CA LYS A 326 -21.10 4.45 -19.67
C LYS A 326 -19.73 4.45 -20.34
N LYS A 327 -19.51 5.42 -21.22
CA LYS A 327 -18.18 5.61 -21.81
C LYS A 327 -17.23 6.22 -20.78
N ILE A 328 -15.99 5.75 -20.81
CA ILE A 328 -14.91 6.09 -19.89
C ILE A 328 -13.77 6.73 -20.68
N LYS A 329 -13.26 7.85 -20.19
CA LYS A 329 -12.08 8.49 -20.75
C LYS A 329 -10.85 7.61 -20.53
N CYS A 330 -10.15 7.32 -21.62
CA CYS A 330 -8.95 6.49 -21.66
C CYS A 330 -7.89 7.17 -22.51
N VAL A 331 -6.61 6.89 -22.22
CA VAL A 331 -5.51 7.26 -23.12
C VAL A 331 -5.35 6.16 -24.15
N LYS A 332 -5.60 6.48 -25.42
CA LYS A 332 -5.37 5.57 -26.55
C LYS A 332 -3.98 5.79 -27.14
N VAL A 333 -3.24 4.71 -27.29
CA VAL A 333 -1.89 4.63 -27.88
C VAL A 333 -2.00 3.91 -29.22
N VAL A 334 -1.48 4.54 -30.29
CA VAL A 334 -1.49 4.00 -31.66
C VAL A 334 -0.06 3.91 -32.17
N GLY A 335 0.26 2.84 -32.90
CA GLY A 335 1.58 2.64 -33.53
C GLY A 335 2.55 1.77 -32.73
N ILE A 336 2.09 1.12 -31.67
CA ILE A 336 2.90 0.16 -30.92
C ILE A 336 3.07 -1.15 -31.72
N ILE A 337 4.31 -1.51 -32.06
CA ILE A 337 4.62 -2.75 -32.79
C ILE A 337 5.09 -3.88 -31.88
N ASP A 338 5.58 -3.56 -30.67
CA ASP A 338 6.04 -4.57 -29.70
C ASP A 338 4.94 -5.58 -29.40
N PRO A 339 5.22 -6.89 -29.29
CA PRO A 339 4.20 -7.89 -28.98
C PRO A 339 3.48 -7.61 -27.66
N LEU A 340 2.27 -8.17 -27.56
CA LEU A 340 1.49 -8.13 -26.33
C LEU A 340 2.21 -8.95 -25.24
N PRO A 341 2.21 -8.51 -23.96
CA PRO A 341 2.91 -9.22 -22.89
C PRO A 341 2.27 -10.56 -22.53
N CYS A 342 0.99 -10.74 -22.84
CA CYS A 342 0.24 -11.96 -22.64
C CYS A 342 -0.94 -12.03 -23.61
N GLU A 343 -1.51 -13.23 -23.73
CA GLU A 343 -2.73 -13.46 -24.50
C GLU A 343 -3.90 -12.61 -23.95
N PRO A 344 -4.57 -11.81 -24.79
CA PRO A 344 -5.71 -11.02 -24.38
C PRO A 344 -6.89 -11.92 -23.96
N THR A 345 -7.66 -11.45 -22.99
CA THR A 345 -8.83 -12.17 -22.46
C THR A 345 -10.08 -11.28 -22.49
N THR A 346 -11.22 -11.79 -22.00
CA THR A 346 -12.47 -11.03 -21.84
C THR A 346 -12.73 -10.72 -20.38
N TRP A 347 -13.47 -9.65 -20.10
CA TRP A 347 -13.78 -9.25 -18.73
C TRP A 347 -14.54 -10.31 -17.91
N ASP A 348 -15.31 -11.18 -18.56
CA ASP A 348 -16.04 -12.28 -17.90
C ASP A 348 -15.12 -13.36 -17.31
N LYS A 349 -13.87 -13.41 -17.77
CA LYS A 349 -12.84 -14.33 -17.24
C LYS A 349 -12.06 -13.71 -16.09
N ILE A 350 -12.16 -12.40 -15.88
CA ILE A 350 -11.47 -11.68 -14.83
C ILE A 350 -12.22 -11.86 -13.51
N VAL A 351 -11.51 -12.29 -12.48
CA VAL A 351 -12.04 -12.44 -11.12
C VAL A 351 -11.36 -11.46 -10.17
N ILE A 352 -12.10 -11.01 -9.16
CA ILE A 352 -11.49 -10.31 -8.03
C ILE A 352 -10.70 -11.37 -7.26
N ALA A 353 -9.37 -11.27 -7.29
CA ALA A 353 -8.54 -12.16 -6.50
C ALA A 353 -8.80 -11.88 -5.03
N PRO A 354 -9.19 -12.88 -4.23
CA PRO A 354 -9.02 -12.78 -2.80
C PRO A 354 -7.55 -12.47 -2.55
N ASP A 355 -7.28 -11.58 -1.61
CA ASP A 355 -5.92 -11.15 -1.26
C ASP A 355 -4.96 -12.31 -0.87
N SER A 356 -5.51 -13.51 -0.63
CA SER A 356 -4.76 -14.74 -0.38
C SER A 356 -4.30 -15.51 -1.62
N VAL A 357 -4.73 -15.12 -2.82
CA VAL A 357 -4.40 -15.83 -4.05
C VAL A 357 -3.17 -15.21 -4.73
N PHE A 358 -2.02 -15.88 -4.56
CA PHE A 358 -0.93 -15.77 -5.51
C PHE A 358 -1.18 -16.73 -6.67
N ARG A 359 -1.12 -16.22 -7.90
CA ARG A 359 -0.54 -17.00 -8.98
C ARG A 359 0.86 -16.45 -9.18
N ILE A 360 1.84 -17.35 -9.16
CA ILE A 360 3.11 -17.10 -9.84
C ILE A 360 2.69 -16.73 -11.26
N ILE A 361 3.02 -15.52 -11.71
CA ILE A 361 2.90 -15.18 -13.13
C ILE A 361 3.77 -16.23 -13.82
N SER A 362 3.14 -17.26 -14.37
CA SER A 362 3.81 -18.33 -15.11
C SER A 362 4.19 -17.82 -16.50
N GLY A 363 4.64 -16.56 -16.58
CA GLY A 363 5.26 -16.00 -17.75
C GLY A 363 6.72 -16.40 -17.72
N ASP A 364 7.22 -16.84 -18.86
CA ASP A 364 8.65 -16.87 -19.08
C ASP A 364 9.27 -15.47 -18.85
N GLU A 365 10.58 -15.43 -18.62
CA GLU A 365 11.29 -14.17 -18.37
C GLU A 365 11.11 -13.16 -19.52
N ALA A 366 10.88 -13.66 -20.74
CA ALA A 366 10.55 -12.86 -21.92
C ALA A 366 9.22 -12.09 -21.75
N SER A 367 8.16 -12.73 -21.25
CA SER A 367 6.87 -12.09 -20.98
C SER A 367 6.96 -10.97 -19.93
N LEU A 368 7.82 -11.15 -18.92
CA LEU A 368 8.07 -10.11 -17.90
C LEU A 368 8.80 -8.88 -18.47
N GLN A 369 9.65 -9.07 -19.48
CA GLN A 369 10.31 -7.96 -20.18
C GLN A 369 9.32 -7.16 -21.04
N LEU A 370 8.27 -7.81 -21.55
CA LEU A 370 7.20 -7.16 -22.32
C LEU A 370 6.18 -6.41 -21.47
N THR A 371 6.17 -6.63 -20.15
CA THR A 371 5.18 -5.98 -19.26
C THR A 371 5.27 -4.46 -19.35
N ARG A 372 4.13 -3.83 -19.63
CA ARG A 372 4.01 -2.39 -19.80
C ARG A 372 4.23 -1.72 -18.43
N LYS A 373 5.36 -1.04 -18.26
CA LYS A 373 5.69 -0.32 -17.01
C LYS A 373 5.30 1.15 -17.09
N VAL A 374 4.11 1.45 -17.63
CA VAL A 374 3.68 2.81 -17.97
C VAL A 374 3.67 3.69 -16.72
N GLU A 375 2.99 3.27 -15.65
CA GLU A 375 2.98 3.98 -14.37
C GLU A 375 4.39 4.24 -13.82
N LYS A 376 5.31 3.26 -13.89
CA LYS A 376 6.69 3.45 -13.41
C LYS A 376 7.40 4.65 -14.08
N TYR A 377 7.20 4.85 -15.38
CA TYR A 377 7.83 5.95 -16.11
C TYR A 377 7.10 7.27 -15.91
N LEU A 378 5.77 7.24 -15.76
CA LEU A 378 4.97 8.45 -15.51
C LEU A 378 5.09 8.94 -14.06
N HIS A 379 5.34 8.03 -13.13
CA HIS A 379 5.63 8.37 -11.74
C HIS A 379 7.02 8.97 -11.60
N LYS A 380 8.04 8.43 -12.29
CA LYS A 380 9.41 8.97 -12.29
C LYS A 380 9.42 10.37 -12.89
N ALA A 381 9.32 11.34 -12.00
CA ALA A 381 9.30 12.71 -12.42
C ALA A 381 10.70 13.22 -12.76
N ASP A 382 10.76 14.07 -13.78
CA ASP A 382 11.91 14.87 -14.20
C ASP A 382 12.64 15.59 -13.04
N TRP A 383 11.94 15.83 -11.93
CA TRP A 383 12.44 16.53 -10.77
C TRP A 383 13.24 15.67 -9.79
N PHE A 384 13.18 14.34 -9.89
CA PHE A 384 14.00 13.47 -9.05
C PHE A 384 15.20 12.95 -9.84
N ASP A 385 16.34 13.61 -9.66
CA ASP A 385 17.57 13.26 -10.35
C ASP A 385 18.26 12.07 -9.67
N ASP A 386 18.05 10.87 -10.20
CA ASP A 386 18.78 9.66 -9.82
C ASP A 386 20.30 9.81 -10.07
N LYS A 387 20.77 10.76 -10.89
CA LYS A 387 22.20 10.93 -11.23
C LYS A 387 23.01 11.69 -10.19
N LYS A 388 22.39 12.28 -9.17
CA LYS A 388 23.11 12.78 -7.97
C LYS A 388 23.62 11.64 -7.06
N ARG A 389 23.58 10.39 -7.53
CA ARG A 389 23.98 9.16 -6.83
C ARG A 389 25.37 8.63 -7.23
N LEU A 390 26.25 9.49 -7.76
CA LEU A 390 27.67 9.15 -7.97
C LEU A 390 28.52 9.65 -6.81
#